data_AF-A0A2E5UDR9-F1
#
_entry.id   AF-A0A2E5UDR9-F1
#
_cell.length_a   1.000
_cell.length_b   1.000
_cell.length_c   1.000
_cell.angle_alpha   90.00
_cell.angle_beta   90.00
_cell.angle_gamma   90.00
#
_symmetry.space_group_name_H-M   'P 1'
#
loop_
_entity.id
_entity.type
_entity.pdbx_description
1 polymer ?
#
loop_
_entity_poly.entity_id
_entity_poly.type
_entity_poly.pdbx_seq_one_letter_code
_entity_poly.pdbx_strand_id
1 'polypeptide(L)'
;MMSNTDQHHGDEIGHVIPIKFLVFICCILLFMTGVTVWVSWFDFTEIDMVEMGIIVAMAVASVKATLVGLYFMHLRWDRPFVGFIFVVSIILVLLMCGLTFLDTSAYQEDIIPGDTPLVTEALDKLKSDY
;
A
#
# COMPACT_ATOMS: atom_id res chain seq x y z
N MET A 1 52.43 -41.79 1.28
CA MET A 1 52.03 -40.54 0.60
C MET A 1 50.66 -40.78 0.00
N MET A 2 49.61 -40.38 0.73
CA MET A 2 48.21 -40.68 0.38
C MET A 2 47.61 -39.38 -0.15
N SER A 3 47.11 -39.44 -1.39
CA SER A 3 46.47 -38.34 -2.09
C SER A 3 45.31 -37.80 -1.27
N ASN A 4 45.41 -36.56 -0.81
CA ASN A 4 44.26 -35.80 -0.34
C ASN A 4 43.42 -35.47 -1.58
N THR A 5 42.34 -36.21 -1.77
CA THR A 5 41.27 -35.83 -2.68
C THR A 5 40.53 -34.65 -2.07
N ASP A 6 40.84 -33.45 -2.56
CA ASP A 6 40.02 -32.26 -2.39
C ASP A 6 38.63 -32.52 -3.00
N GLN A 7 37.70 -32.96 -2.17
CA GLN A 7 36.29 -32.97 -2.52
C GLN A 7 35.74 -31.56 -2.30
N HIS A 8 35.87 -30.73 -3.34
CA HIS A 8 35.05 -29.54 -3.51
C HIS A 8 33.59 -29.97 -3.75
N HIS A 9 32.87 -30.29 -2.67
CA HIS A 9 31.42 -30.26 -2.66
C HIS A 9 31.00 -28.79 -2.68
N GLY A 10 30.90 -28.25 -3.89
CA GLY A 10 30.15 -27.04 -4.16
C GLY A 10 28.71 -27.28 -3.79
N ASP A 11 28.36 -26.86 -2.58
CA ASP A 11 27.04 -26.80 -2.02
C ASP A 11 26.14 -25.97 -2.97
N GLU A 12 25.46 -26.63 -3.93
CA GLU A 12 24.41 -26.03 -4.77
C GLU A 12 23.15 -25.77 -3.93
N ILE A 13 23.32 -25.04 -2.83
CA ILE A 13 22.22 -24.45 -2.06
C ILE A 13 21.94 -23.09 -2.69
N GLY A 14 20.89 -22.96 -3.51
CA GLY A 14 20.37 -21.62 -3.77
C GLY A 14 19.74 -21.31 -5.12
N HIS A 15 18.87 -22.17 -5.67
CA HIS A 15 17.91 -21.69 -6.69
C HIS A 15 16.46 -21.87 -6.23
N VAL A 16 16.13 -21.16 -5.15
CA VAL A 16 14.82 -21.23 -4.49
C VAL A 16 13.69 -20.66 -5.37
N ILE A 17 14.00 -19.90 -6.42
CA ILE A 17 13.00 -19.48 -7.43
C ILE A 17 13.70 -19.10 -8.75
N PRO A 18 13.23 -19.59 -9.92
CA PRO A 18 13.81 -19.22 -11.20
C PRO A 18 13.62 -17.73 -11.49
N ILE A 19 14.72 -17.02 -11.76
CA ILE A 19 14.73 -15.57 -12.04
C ILE A 19 13.73 -15.19 -13.15
N LYS A 20 13.57 -16.07 -14.14
CA LYS A 20 12.61 -15.90 -15.25
C LYS A 20 11.16 -15.74 -14.76
N PHE A 21 10.79 -16.45 -13.70
CA PHE A 21 9.45 -16.37 -13.10
C PHE A 21 9.25 -15.05 -12.35
N LEU A 22 10.27 -14.58 -11.62
CA LEU A 22 10.24 -13.29 -10.93
C LEU A 22 10.11 -12.11 -11.92
N VAL A 23 10.87 -12.17 -13.02
CA VAL A 23 10.80 -11.17 -14.09
C VAL A 23 9.43 -11.17 -14.77
N PHE A 24 8.82 -12.34 -14.99
CA PHE A 24 7.47 -12.42 -15.53
C PHE A 24 6.44 -11.71 -14.64
N ILE A 25 6.48 -11.93 -13.33
CA ILE A 25 5.59 -11.25 -12.38
C ILE A 25 5.92 -9.76 -12.31
N CYS A 26 7.20 -9.37 -12.37
CA CYS A 26 7.61 -7.98 -12.47
C CYS A 26 6.95 -7.27 -13.66
N CYS A 27 6.93 -7.90 -14.83
CA CYS A 27 6.25 -7.36 -16.01
C CYS A 27 4.74 -7.21 -15.79
N ILE A 28 4.08 -8.15 -15.12
CA ILE A 28 2.66 -8.03 -14.74
C ILE A 28 2.43 -6.83 -13.82
N LEU A 29 3.30 -6.63 -12.82
CA LEU A 29 3.21 -5.50 -11.90
C LEU A 29 3.42 -4.16 -12.60
N LEU A 30 4.35 -4.10 -13.56
CA LEU A 30 4.58 -2.92 -14.39
C LEU A 30 3.38 -2.64 -15.29
N PHE A 31 2.79 -3.67 -15.90
CA PHE A 31 1.56 -3.54 -16.68
C PHE A 31 0.42 -2.97 -15.84
N MET A 32 0.16 -3.51 -14.65
CA MET A 32 -0.84 -2.97 -13.73
C MET A 32 -0.55 -1.52 -13.32
N THR A 33 0.71 -1.13 -13.22
CA THR A 33 1.10 0.26 -12.95
C THR A 33 0.76 1.14 -14.15
N GLY A 34 1.02 0.67 -15.37
CA GLY A 34 0.58 1.33 -16.60
C GLY A 34 -0.94 1.50 -16.65
N VAL A 35 -1.70 0.47 -16.25
CA VAL A 35 -3.16 0.56 -16.12
C VAL A 35 -3.57 1.64 -15.11
N THR A 36 -2.93 1.74 -13.94
CA THR A 36 -3.26 2.81 -12.97
C THR A 36 -2.97 4.21 -13.50
N VAL A 37 -1.88 4.38 -14.25
CA VAL A 37 -1.56 5.68 -14.88
C VAL A 37 -2.58 5.97 -15.97
N TRP A 38 -2.94 4.99 -16.80
CA TRP A 38 -3.91 5.18 -17.86
C TRP A 38 -5.30 5.52 -17.32
N VAL A 39 -5.74 4.86 -16.24
CA VAL A 39 -6.98 5.20 -15.52
C VAL A 39 -6.90 6.62 -14.94
N SER A 40 -5.75 7.05 -14.42
CA SER A 40 -5.54 8.41 -13.93
C SER A 40 -5.56 9.48 -15.02
N TRP A 41 -5.34 9.11 -16.28
CA TRP A 41 -5.45 10.05 -17.42
C TRP A 41 -6.87 10.21 -17.91
N PHE A 42 -7.76 9.24 -17.63
CA PHE A 42 -9.19 9.44 -17.80
C PHE A 42 -9.68 10.29 -16.63
N ASP A 43 -9.77 11.60 -16.86
CA ASP A 43 -10.41 12.51 -15.92
C ASP A 43 -11.90 12.14 -15.80
N PHE A 44 -12.25 11.33 -14.80
CA PHE A 44 -13.65 11.06 -14.42
C PHE A 44 -14.37 12.35 -13.94
N THR A 45 -13.63 13.45 -13.84
CA THR A 45 -14.11 14.83 -13.62
C THR A 45 -15.11 15.29 -14.69
N GLU A 46 -14.99 14.86 -15.96
CA GLU A 46 -15.98 15.22 -17.00
C GLU A 46 -17.30 14.41 -16.92
N ILE A 47 -17.36 13.34 -16.10
CA ILE A 47 -18.47 12.37 -16.08
C ILE A 47 -19.22 12.37 -14.73
N ASP A 48 -18.92 13.29 -13.81
CA ASP A 48 -19.61 13.46 -12.50
C ASP A 48 -19.50 12.24 -11.56
N MET A 49 -18.51 11.35 -11.77
CA MET A 49 -18.32 10.10 -11.04
C MET A 49 -16.97 10.06 -10.32
N VAL A 50 -16.72 11.04 -9.46
CA VAL A 50 -15.45 11.21 -8.72
C VAL A 50 -15.10 9.97 -7.87
N GLU A 51 -16.08 9.31 -7.28
CA GLU A 51 -15.86 8.18 -6.36
C GLU A 51 -15.36 6.90 -7.07
N MET A 52 -15.69 6.71 -8.35
CA MET A 52 -15.33 5.51 -9.11
C MET A 52 -13.82 5.38 -9.32
N GLY A 53 -13.10 6.51 -9.45
CA GLY A 53 -11.65 6.51 -9.60
C GLY A 53 -10.93 5.91 -8.38
N ILE A 54 -11.41 6.25 -7.17
CA ILE A 54 -10.86 5.73 -5.91
C ILE A 54 -11.09 4.23 -5.79
N ILE A 55 -12.29 3.75 -6.11
CA ILE A 55 -12.63 2.32 -6.02
C ILE A 55 -11.73 1.50 -6.97
N VAL A 56 -11.57 1.95 -8.22
CA VAL A 56 -10.69 1.29 -9.20
C VAL A 56 -9.23 1.33 -8.74
N ALA A 57 -8.75 2.48 -8.24
CA ALA A 57 -7.39 2.61 -7.73
C ALA A 57 -7.11 1.65 -6.57
N MET A 58 -8.04 1.53 -5.61
CA MET A 58 -7.95 0.59 -4.49
C MET A 58 -8.00 -0.87 -4.94
N ALA A 59 -8.86 -1.21 -5.91
CA ALA A 59 -8.91 -2.55 -6.48
C ALA A 59 -7.57 -2.93 -7.13
N VAL A 60 -7.02 -2.09 -8.00
CA VAL A 60 -5.74 -2.38 -8.65
C VAL A 60 -4.59 -2.43 -7.63
N ALA A 61 -4.59 -1.53 -6.64
CA ALA A 61 -3.59 -1.53 -5.57
C ALA A 61 -3.62 -2.83 -4.74
N SER A 62 -4.81 -3.33 -4.36
CA SER A 62 -4.96 -4.56 -3.58
C SER A 62 -4.48 -5.81 -4.33
N VAL A 63 -4.77 -5.91 -5.63
CA VAL A 63 -4.25 -6.99 -6.48
C VAL A 63 -2.72 -6.90 -6.54
N LYS A 64 -2.16 -5.69 -6.67
CA LYS A 64 -0.71 -5.48 -6.80
C LYS A 64 0.00 -5.92 -5.51
N ALA A 65 -0.52 -5.49 -4.37
CA ALA A 65 -0.03 -5.87 -3.06
C ALA A 65 -0.06 -7.40 -2.86
N THR A 66 -1.13 -8.06 -3.34
CA THR A 66 -1.25 -9.52 -3.25
C THR A 66 -0.17 -10.22 -4.08
N LEU A 67 0.06 -9.83 -5.34
CA LEU A 67 1.11 -10.42 -6.17
C LEU A 67 2.51 -10.19 -5.57
N VAL A 68 2.78 -8.99 -5.04
CA VAL A 68 4.05 -8.69 -4.36
C VAL A 68 4.24 -9.56 -3.12
N GLY A 69 3.21 -9.67 -2.27
CA GLY A 69 3.25 -10.49 -1.06
C GLY A 69 3.47 -11.97 -1.37
N LEU A 70 2.71 -12.55 -2.31
CA LEU A 70 2.83 -13.97 -2.61
C LEU A 70 4.20 -14.34 -3.22
N TYR A 71 4.71 -13.52 -4.15
CA TYR A 71 5.83 -13.92 -4.98
C TYR A 71 7.15 -13.20 -4.67
N PHE A 72 7.15 -11.89 -4.42
CA PHE A 72 8.38 -11.14 -4.11
C PHE A 72 8.78 -11.26 -2.65
N MET A 73 7.80 -11.29 -1.73
CA MET A 73 8.05 -11.59 -0.32
C MET A 73 8.17 -13.10 -0.05
N HIS A 74 8.09 -13.93 -1.10
CA HIS A 74 8.23 -15.38 -1.02
C HIS A 74 7.21 -16.08 -0.10
N LEU A 75 6.12 -15.40 0.28
CA LEU A 75 5.12 -15.90 1.23
C LEU A 75 4.47 -17.21 0.75
N ARG A 76 4.42 -17.43 -0.57
CA ARG A 76 3.91 -18.67 -1.18
C ARG A 76 4.80 -19.91 -0.93
N TRP A 77 6.08 -19.70 -0.71
CA TRP A 77 7.09 -20.75 -0.52
C TRP A 77 7.73 -20.75 0.87
N ASP A 78 7.50 -19.70 1.65
CA ASP A 78 7.90 -19.63 3.05
C ASP A 78 6.97 -20.47 3.96
N ARG A 79 7.32 -20.58 5.23
CA ARG A 79 6.52 -21.26 6.25
C ARG A 79 5.14 -20.60 6.33
N PRO A 80 4.04 -21.39 6.38
CA PRO A 80 2.68 -20.85 6.45
C PRO A 80 2.43 -19.98 7.70
N PHE A 81 3.27 -20.13 8.73
CA PHE A 81 3.27 -19.27 9.92
C PHE A 81 3.58 -17.80 9.61
N VAL A 82 4.50 -17.51 8.68
CA VAL A 82 4.81 -16.12 8.26
C VAL A 82 3.62 -15.51 7.54
N GLY A 83 2.92 -16.30 6.71
CA GLY A 83 1.67 -15.88 6.07
C GLY A 83 0.57 -15.56 7.08
N PHE A 84 0.44 -16.35 8.17
CA PHE A 84 -0.52 -16.07 9.23
C PHE A 84 -0.24 -14.73 9.93
N ILE A 85 1.02 -14.47 10.31
CA ILE A 85 1.42 -13.19 10.93
C ILE A 85 1.11 -12.02 10.01
N PHE A 86 1.37 -12.16 8.70
CA PHE A 86 1.06 -11.13 7.70
C PHE A 86 -0.44 -10.84 7.59
N VAL A 87 -1.29 -11.87 7.62
CA VAL A 87 -2.75 -11.66 7.60
C VAL A 87 -3.22 -10.95 8.87
N VAL A 88 -2.71 -11.34 10.04
CA VAL A 88 -3.02 -10.68 11.32
C VAL A 88 -2.57 -9.22 11.31
N SER A 89 -1.40 -8.92 10.76
CA SER A 89 -0.92 -7.53 10.67
C SER A 89 -1.77 -6.68 9.73
N ILE A 90 -2.21 -7.22 8.58
CA ILE A 90 -3.16 -6.52 7.70
C ILE A 90 -4.48 -6.25 8.43
N ILE A 91 -5.04 -7.23 9.16
CA ILE A 91 -6.28 -7.03 9.92
C ILE A 91 -6.12 -5.91 10.94
N LEU A 92 -4.98 -5.86 11.65
CA LEU A 92 -4.70 -4.78 12.59
C LEU A 92 -4.66 -3.42 11.86
N VAL A 93 -3.94 -3.33 10.74
CA VAL A 93 -3.87 -2.09 9.94
C VAL A 93 -5.25 -1.65 9.47
N LEU A 94 -6.07 -2.57 8.96
CA LEU A 94 -7.44 -2.27 8.54
C LEU A 94 -8.33 -1.85 9.71
N LEU A 95 -8.15 -2.45 10.89
CA LEU A 95 -8.84 -2.06 12.11
C LEU A 95 -8.44 -0.63 12.54
N MET A 96 -7.15 -0.32 12.55
CA MET A 96 -6.66 1.04 12.86
C MET A 96 -7.17 2.06 11.85
N CYS A 97 -7.09 1.75 10.55
CA CYS A 97 -7.57 2.62 9.48
C CYS A 97 -9.09 2.84 9.58
N GLY A 98 -9.85 1.78 9.87
CA GLY A 98 -11.29 1.85 10.11
C GLY A 98 -11.63 2.72 11.33
N LEU A 99 -10.88 2.63 12.43
CA LEU A 99 -11.04 3.52 13.57
C LEU A 99 -10.75 4.97 13.21
N THR A 100 -9.69 5.25 12.44
CA THR A 100 -9.39 6.61 11.97
C THR A 100 -10.51 7.17 11.08
N PHE A 101 -11.07 6.35 10.19
CA PHE A 101 -12.21 6.76 9.38
C PHE A 101 -13.47 7.03 10.22
N LEU A 102 -13.76 6.16 11.19
CA LEU A 102 -14.86 6.37 12.11
C LEU A 102 -14.70 7.67 12.90
N ASP A 103 -13.51 7.90 13.46
CA ASP A 103 -13.15 9.10 14.19
C ASP A 103 -13.33 10.36 13.33
N THR A 104 -12.75 10.36 12.13
CA THR A 104 -12.90 11.46 11.17
C THR A 104 -14.37 11.73 10.85
N SER A 105 -15.17 10.68 10.60
CA SER A 105 -16.59 10.82 10.26
C SER A 105 -17.42 11.37 11.42
N ALA A 106 -17.08 11.00 12.67
CA ALA A 106 -17.79 11.45 13.85
C ALA A 106 -17.51 12.93 14.16
N TYR A 107 -16.26 13.37 13.98
CA TYR A 107 -15.88 14.76 14.24
C TYR A 107 -16.14 15.70 13.07
N GLN A 108 -16.44 15.20 11.87
CA GLN A 108 -16.62 16.03 10.67
C GLN A 108 -17.69 17.11 10.83
N GLU A 109 -18.77 16.83 11.58
CA GLU A 109 -19.87 17.77 11.81
C GLU A 109 -19.52 18.91 12.77
N ASP A 110 -18.57 18.68 13.69
CA ASP A 110 -18.13 19.66 14.69
C ASP A 110 -16.99 20.56 14.19
N ILE A 111 -16.48 20.33 12.97
CA ILE A 111 -15.44 21.15 12.36
C ILE A 111 -16.09 22.45 11.86
N ILE A 112 -15.90 23.54 12.61
CA ILE A 112 -16.26 24.90 12.18
C ILE A 112 -15.25 25.31 11.09
N PRO A 113 -15.68 25.57 9.84
CA PRO A 113 -14.79 26.07 8.82
C PRO A 113 -14.47 27.55 9.08
N GLY A 114 -13.26 27.83 9.57
CA GLY A 114 -12.76 29.18 9.81
C GLY A 114 -12.22 29.37 11.22
N ASP A 115 -11.91 30.62 11.58
CA ASP A 115 -11.51 30.96 12.94
C ASP A 115 -12.70 30.79 13.89
N THR A 116 -12.47 30.12 15.02
CA THR A 116 -13.44 30.05 16.12
C THR A 116 -13.91 31.47 16.44
N PRO A 117 -15.19 31.73 16.78
CA PRO A 117 -15.68 33.09 17.07
C PRO A 117 -14.80 33.86 18.07
N LEU A 118 -14.15 33.17 19.00
CA LEU A 118 -13.17 33.72 19.95
C LEU A 118 -11.85 34.19 19.30
N VAL A 119 -11.37 33.48 18.27
CA VAL A 119 -10.16 33.82 17.52
C VAL A 119 -10.45 34.99 16.58
N THR A 120 -11.60 35.00 15.91
CA THR A 120 -12.03 36.15 15.07
C THR A 120 -12.16 37.43 15.90
N GLU A 121 -12.75 37.36 17.09
CA GLU A 121 -12.85 38.49 18.02
C GLU A 121 -11.46 38.97 18.49
N ALA A 122 -10.55 38.04 18.78
CA ALA A 122 -9.17 38.37 19.17
C ALA A 122 -8.39 39.02 18.02
N LEU A 123 -8.54 38.53 16.78
CA LEU A 123 -7.89 39.11 15.60
C LEU A 123 -8.43 40.51 15.29
N ASP A 124 -9.73 40.75 15.46
CA ASP A 124 -10.33 42.07 15.23
C ASP A 124 -9.86 43.09 16.27
N LYS A 125 -9.73 42.67 17.54
CA LYS A 125 -9.08 43.49 18.59
C LYS A 125 -7.63 43.84 18.26
N LEU A 126 -6.83 42.86 17.85
CA LEU A 126 -5.42 43.10 17.48
C LEU A 126 -5.27 44.00 16.25
N LYS A 127 -6.22 43.94 15.31
CA LYS A 127 -6.23 44.81 14.13
C LYS A 127 -6.68 46.24 14.44
N SER A 128 -7.46 46.45 15.49
CA SER A 128 -7.87 47.78 15.97
C SER A 128 -6.78 48.49 16.78
N ASP A 129 -5.81 47.77 17.33
CA ASP A 129 -4.70 48.29 18.15
C ASP A 129 -3.49 48.77 17.32
N TYR A 130 -3.50 48.59 15.99
CA TYR A 130 -2.48 49.05 15.02
C TYR A 130 -3.06 50.08 14.05
#